data_AF-A0A2R5FDX0-F1
#
_entry.id   AF-A0A2R5FDX0-F1
#
_cell.length_a   1.000
_cell.length_b   1.000
_cell.length_c   1.000
_cell.angle_alpha   90.00
_cell.angle_beta   90.00
_cell.angle_gamma   90.00
#
_symmetry.space_group_name_H-M   'P 1'
#
loop_
_entity.id
_entity.type
_entity.pdbx_description
1 polymer ?
#
loop_
_entity_poly.entity_id
_entity_poly.type
_entity_poly.pdbx_seq_one_letter_code
_entity_poly.pdbx_strand_id
1 'polypeptide(L)'
;MSILTEVNTITPTSTESEAINETTIISEIKTTFTSEEIQKLLPHRYPFLLVDKIIDYVPGKKAVGVKNVTINEPHFPGHFPERPLMPGVLIVEAMAQVGGIVLTQMSSVEGGLFVFAGIDKVRFRRQVVPGDQLVMTVELLWVKQRRFGKMQGRAEVDGQLACEGELMFSLVN
;
A
#
# COMPACT_ATOMS: atom_id res chain seq x y z
N MET A 1 -50.97 33.34 -47.60
CA MET A 1 -49.83 33.85 -48.38
C MET A 1 -48.57 33.41 -47.65
N SER A 2 -48.08 32.18 -47.88
CA SER A 2 -47.19 31.78 -48.99
C SER A 2 -46.12 32.84 -49.21
N ILE A 3 -44.87 32.57 -48.80
CA ILE A 3 -43.78 32.29 -49.73
C ILE A 3 -42.81 31.30 -49.06
N LEU A 4 -42.74 30.09 -49.61
CA LEU A 4 -41.66 29.11 -49.43
C LEU A 4 -40.46 29.56 -50.25
N THR A 5 -39.24 29.37 -49.76
CA THR A 5 -38.09 29.21 -50.65
C THR A 5 -37.09 28.26 -50.00
N GLU A 6 -37.13 26.99 -50.45
CA GLU A 6 -36.04 26.05 -50.31
C GLU A 6 -35.12 26.19 -51.52
N VAL A 7 -33.80 26.21 -51.31
CA VAL A 7 -32.82 25.89 -52.34
C VAL A 7 -31.80 24.91 -51.78
N ASN A 8 -31.56 23.90 -52.60
CA ASN A 8 -30.90 22.61 -52.42
C ASN A 8 -29.43 22.60 -51.96
N THR A 9 -29.16 21.64 -51.07
CA THR A 9 -28.07 20.64 -51.05
C THR A 9 -26.65 20.98 -51.54
N ILE A 10 -25.70 20.89 -50.62
CA ILE A 10 -24.36 20.31 -50.86
C ILE A 10 -24.00 19.43 -49.65
N THR A 11 -23.85 18.13 -49.87
CA THR A 11 -23.18 17.23 -48.93
C THR A 11 -21.71 17.12 -49.34
N PRO A 12 -20.76 17.28 -48.41
CA PRO A 12 -19.52 16.54 -48.48
C PRO A 12 -19.38 15.61 -47.28
N THR A 13 -19.06 14.38 -47.65
CA THR A 13 -18.65 13.23 -46.87
C THR A 13 -17.47 13.54 -45.94
N SER A 14 -17.43 12.79 -44.83
CA SER A 14 -16.27 12.44 -43.99
C SER A 14 -15.46 13.56 -43.35
N THR A 15 -15.70 13.74 -42.05
CA THR A 15 -14.66 13.49 -41.05
C THR A 15 -15.33 13.11 -39.73
N GLU A 16 -15.20 11.85 -39.35
CA GLU A 16 -15.42 11.38 -38.00
C GLU A 16 -14.51 12.18 -37.07
N SER A 17 -15.07 13.12 -36.30
CA SER A 17 -14.41 13.54 -35.07
C SER A 17 -14.75 12.48 -34.03
N GLU A 18 -13.98 11.38 -34.04
CA GLU A 18 -13.91 10.51 -32.88
C GLU A 18 -13.45 11.38 -31.71
N ALA A 19 -14.40 11.74 -30.86
CA ALA A 19 -14.11 12.28 -29.54
C ALA A 19 -13.32 11.19 -28.82
N ILE A 20 -12.01 11.39 -28.72
CA ILE A 20 -11.11 10.58 -27.93
C ILE A 20 -11.64 10.67 -26.50
N ASN A 21 -12.35 9.64 -26.08
CA ASN A 21 -12.97 9.59 -24.76
C ASN A 21 -11.83 9.34 -23.77
N GLU A 22 -11.25 10.42 -23.25
CA GLU A 22 -10.25 10.47 -22.18
C GLU A 22 -10.81 9.98 -20.84
N THR A 23 -11.54 8.86 -20.84
CA THR A 23 -11.74 8.07 -19.62
C THR A 23 -10.47 7.27 -19.41
N THR A 24 -9.44 7.99 -18.94
CA THR A 24 -8.25 7.41 -18.35
C THR A 24 -8.70 6.29 -17.42
N ILE A 25 -8.29 5.07 -17.76
CA ILE A 25 -8.55 3.86 -17.00
C ILE A 25 -7.88 4.05 -15.63
N ILE A 26 -8.59 4.63 -14.67
CA ILE A 26 -8.30 4.44 -13.26
C ILE A 26 -8.71 2.99 -13.03
N SER A 27 -7.76 2.06 -13.17
CA SER A 27 -8.00 0.68 -12.75
C SER A 27 -8.44 0.73 -11.30
N GLU A 28 -9.68 0.36 -11.01
CA GLU A 28 -10.17 0.28 -9.63
C GLU A 28 -9.23 -0.65 -8.85
N ILE A 29 -8.43 -0.08 -7.95
CA ILE A 29 -7.59 -0.87 -7.06
C ILE A 29 -8.53 -1.56 -6.08
N LYS A 30 -8.86 -2.82 -6.37
CA LYS A 30 -9.71 -3.64 -5.52
C LYS A 30 -9.08 -3.82 -4.14
N THR A 31 -9.78 -3.40 -3.10
CA THR A 31 -9.37 -3.69 -1.71
C THR A 31 -9.57 -5.18 -1.43
N THR A 32 -8.52 -5.84 -0.97
CA THR A 32 -8.53 -7.25 -0.56
C THR A 32 -8.84 -7.41 0.93
N PHE A 33 -8.21 -6.61 1.79
CA PHE A 33 -8.57 -6.50 3.22
C PHE A 33 -8.75 -5.05 3.62
N THR A 34 -9.87 -4.77 4.28
CA THR A 34 -10.22 -3.50 4.90
C THR A 34 -9.48 -3.29 6.23
N SER A 35 -9.51 -2.05 6.75
CA SER A 35 -8.92 -1.74 8.07
C SER A 35 -9.54 -2.57 9.20
N GLU A 36 -10.85 -2.86 9.15
CA GLU A 36 -11.54 -3.68 10.14
C GLU A 36 -11.07 -5.13 10.11
N GLU A 37 -10.85 -5.69 8.91
CA GLU A 37 -10.31 -7.04 8.74
C GLU A 37 -8.86 -7.12 9.20
N ILE A 38 -8.04 -6.10 8.90
CA ILE A 38 -6.66 -6.00 9.39
C ILE A 38 -6.62 -6.02 10.92
N GLN A 39 -7.53 -5.32 11.60
CA GLN A 39 -7.60 -5.32 13.07
C GLN A 39 -7.95 -6.68 13.67
N LYS A 40 -8.61 -7.57 12.91
CA LYS A 40 -8.86 -8.96 13.32
C LYS A 40 -7.64 -9.84 13.13
N LEU A 41 -6.78 -9.50 12.18
CA LEU A 41 -5.56 -10.26 11.83
C LEU A 41 -4.34 -9.84 12.66
N LEU A 42 -4.25 -8.55 13.02
CA LEU A 42 -3.12 -7.97 13.74
C LEU A 42 -3.53 -7.51 15.14
N PRO A 43 -2.66 -7.67 16.16
CA PRO A 43 -2.91 -7.19 17.51
C PRO A 43 -2.71 -5.67 17.67
N HIS A 44 -1.99 -5.03 16.74
CA HIS A 44 -1.66 -3.60 16.78
C HIS A 44 -2.92 -2.72 16.82
N ARG A 45 -2.88 -1.64 17.60
CA ARG A 45 -3.94 -0.63 17.70
C ARG A 45 -3.31 0.76 17.69
N TYR A 46 -4.14 1.81 17.58
CA TYR A 46 -3.68 3.20 17.66
C TYR A 46 -2.79 3.41 18.91
N PRO A 47 -1.66 4.14 18.79
CA PRO A 47 -1.15 4.85 17.61
C PRO A 47 -0.17 4.02 16.73
N PHE A 48 -0.18 2.69 16.84
CA PHE A 48 0.85 1.81 16.27
C PHE A 48 0.32 0.77 15.27
N LEU A 49 -0.95 0.82 14.87
CA LEU A 49 -1.41 0.14 13.66
C LEU A 49 -1.20 1.07 12.48
N LEU A 50 -0.34 0.67 11.55
CA LEU A 50 0.19 1.54 10.48
C LEU A 50 -0.20 1.07 9.07
N VAL A 51 -1.12 0.10 8.94
CA VAL A 51 -1.61 -0.40 7.64
C VAL A 51 -3.09 -0.13 7.53
N ASP A 52 -3.50 0.61 6.49
CA ASP A 52 -4.89 1.04 6.31
C ASP A 52 -5.71 0.02 5.53
N LYS A 53 -5.10 -0.60 4.51
CA LYS A 53 -5.73 -1.63 3.66
C LYS A 53 -4.69 -2.53 3.01
N ILE A 54 -5.11 -3.74 2.62
CA ILE A 54 -4.38 -4.63 1.72
C ILE A 54 -5.06 -4.61 0.36
N ILE A 55 -4.29 -4.41 -0.71
CA ILE A 55 -4.78 -4.29 -2.09
C ILE A 55 -4.44 -5.51 -2.95
N ASP A 56 -3.44 -6.29 -2.57
CA ASP A 56 -3.10 -7.56 -3.20
C ASP A 56 -2.57 -8.53 -2.15
N TYR A 57 -2.89 -9.82 -2.30
CA TYR A 57 -2.58 -10.85 -1.32
C TYR A 57 -2.46 -12.23 -1.94
N VAL A 58 -1.34 -12.90 -1.65
CA VAL A 58 -1.11 -14.30 -1.98
C VAL A 58 -0.79 -15.05 -0.68
N PRO A 59 -1.70 -15.91 -0.18
CA PRO A 59 -1.54 -16.61 1.09
C PRO A 59 -0.18 -17.28 1.25
N GLY A 60 0.51 -16.99 2.36
CA GLY A 60 1.81 -17.55 2.69
C GLY A 60 2.95 -17.18 1.73
N LYS A 61 2.77 -16.17 0.86
CA LYS A 61 3.79 -15.74 -0.10
C LYS A 61 4.00 -14.23 -0.14
N LYS A 62 2.94 -13.43 -0.25
CA LYS A 62 3.04 -12.01 -0.54
C LYS A 62 1.82 -11.23 -0.06
N ALA A 63 2.04 -9.97 0.34
CA ALA A 63 0.97 -8.99 0.50
C ALA A 63 1.43 -7.63 -0.01
N VAL A 64 0.47 -6.83 -0.48
CA VAL A 64 0.66 -5.42 -0.82
C VAL A 64 -0.27 -4.58 0.06
N GLY A 65 0.32 -3.86 1.00
CA GLY A 65 -0.39 -2.98 1.92
C GLY A 65 -0.27 -1.51 1.53
N VAL A 66 -1.21 -0.71 2.03
CA VAL A 66 -1.21 0.75 1.86
C VAL A 66 -1.19 1.40 3.24
N LYS A 67 -0.31 2.39 3.40
CA LYS A 67 -0.33 3.35 4.50
C LYS A 67 -0.49 4.75 3.92
N ASN A 68 -1.56 5.43 4.26
CA ASN A 68 -1.70 6.85 4.01
C ASN A 68 -0.90 7.62 5.05
N VAL A 69 -0.20 8.65 4.59
CA VAL A 69 0.62 9.51 5.45
C VAL A 69 -0.10 10.84 5.61
N THR A 70 -0.55 11.16 6.82
CA THR A 70 -1.33 12.37 7.08
C THR A 70 -0.71 13.21 8.18
N ILE A 71 -0.76 14.54 8.01
CA ILE A 71 -0.24 15.50 9.01
C ILE A 71 -0.87 15.32 10.39
N ASN A 72 -2.05 14.69 10.44
CA ASN A 72 -2.78 14.41 11.67
C ASN A 72 -2.30 13.16 12.43
N GLU A 73 -1.16 12.55 12.04
CA GLU A 73 -0.56 11.44 12.78
C GLU A 73 0.26 11.94 13.99
N PRO A 74 0.26 11.21 15.12
CA PRO A 74 0.79 11.69 16.41
C PRO A 74 2.31 11.90 16.44
N HIS A 75 3.06 11.39 15.46
CA HIS A 75 4.51 11.55 15.39
C HIS A 75 4.95 12.83 14.67
N PHE A 76 4.11 13.43 13.82
CA PHE A 76 4.49 14.64 13.07
C PHE A 76 4.72 15.90 13.92
N PRO A 77 4.01 16.14 15.04
CA PRO A 77 4.35 17.23 15.95
C PRO A 77 5.81 17.20 16.44
N GLY A 78 6.43 16.00 16.50
CA GLY A 78 7.80 15.81 16.96
C GLY A 78 8.83 15.49 15.86
N HIS A 79 8.41 15.18 14.64
CA HIS A 79 9.30 14.67 13.60
C HIS A 79 9.00 15.26 12.20
N PHE A 80 9.28 16.53 11.95
CA PHE A 80 9.77 17.57 12.87
C PHE A 80 8.78 18.76 12.83
N PRO A 81 8.66 19.57 13.90
CA PRO A 81 7.63 20.62 14.03
C PRO A 81 7.40 21.51 12.79
N GLU A 82 8.46 21.86 12.06
CA GLU A 82 8.40 22.73 10.86
C GLU A 82 8.68 21.99 9.55
N ARG A 83 9.03 20.70 9.65
CA ARG A 83 9.40 19.85 8.51
C ARG A 83 8.89 18.44 8.78
N PRO A 84 7.58 18.20 8.67
CA PRO A 84 6.99 16.90 8.93
C PRO A 84 7.58 15.88 7.94
N LEU A 85 8.21 14.85 8.49
CA LEU A 85 8.88 13.79 7.74
C LEU A 85 8.51 12.47 8.39
N MET A 86 8.00 11.52 7.62
CA MET A 86 7.63 10.21 8.15
C MET A 86 8.88 9.51 8.71
N PRO A 87 8.94 9.15 10.00
CA PRO A 87 10.09 8.45 10.55
C PRO A 87 10.36 7.17 9.77
N GLY A 88 11.58 6.99 9.26
CA GLY A 88 11.94 5.82 8.45
C GLY A 88 11.69 4.49 9.18
N VAL A 89 11.89 4.46 10.49
CA VAL A 89 11.58 3.29 11.33
C VAL A 89 10.11 2.91 11.33
N LEU A 90 9.19 3.87 11.17
CA LEU A 90 7.75 3.60 11.06
C LEU A 90 7.36 3.07 9.67
N ILE A 91 8.15 3.37 8.63
CA ILE A 91 8.01 2.70 7.32
C ILE A 91 8.40 1.23 7.44
N VAL A 92 9.50 0.94 8.14
CA VAL A 92 9.94 -0.44 8.40
C VAL A 92 8.92 -1.20 9.23
N GLU A 93 8.37 -0.58 10.27
CA GLU A 93 7.28 -1.14 11.08
C GLU A 93 6.03 -1.43 10.24
N ALA A 94 5.60 -0.49 9.40
CA ALA A 94 4.43 -0.68 8.54
C ALA A 94 4.63 -1.85 7.55
N MET A 95 5.82 -1.99 6.96
CA MET A 95 6.16 -3.18 6.16
C MET A 95 6.12 -4.45 7.00
N ALA A 96 6.59 -4.42 8.25
CA ALA A 96 6.51 -5.58 9.12
C ALA A 96 5.09 -6.01 9.44
N GLN A 97 4.17 -5.06 9.63
CA GLN A 97 2.75 -5.35 9.85
C GLN A 97 2.10 -5.99 8.62
N VAL A 98 2.45 -5.54 7.42
CA VAL A 98 2.06 -6.22 6.16
C VAL A 98 2.62 -7.64 6.13
N GLY A 99 3.88 -7.84 6.54
CA GLY A 99 4.47 -9.16 6.69
C GLY A 99 3.75 -10.06 7.72
N GLY A 100 3.30 -9.48 8.83
CA GLY A 100 2.49 -10.16 9.84
C GLY A 100 1.20 -10.74 9.25
N ILE A 101 0.52 -10.01 8.36
CA ILE A 101 -0.68 -10.49 7.66
C ILE A 101 -0.37 -11.70 6.75
N VAL A 102 0.84 -11.76 6.15
CA VAL A 102 1.27 -12.93 5.38
C VAL A 102 1.46 -14.15 6.29
N LEU A 103 1.96 -13.96 7.52
CA LEU A 103 2.25 -15.05 8.47
C LEU A 103 1.03 -15.55 9.25
N THR A 104 0.08 -14.68 9.62
CA THR A 104 -1.09 -15.06 10.45
C THR A 104 -2.03 -16.05 9.76
N GLN A 105 -1.96 -16.16 8.44
CA GLN A 105 -2.73 -17.12 7.65
C GLN A 105 -2.00 -18.45 7.43
N MET A 106 -0.78 -18.62 7.96
CA MET A 106 -0.16 -19.94 8.04
C MET A 106 -0.82 -20.72 9.17
N SER A 107 -1.33 -21.91 8.88
CA SER A 107 -2.16 -22.76 9.75
C SER A 107 -1.50 -23.23 11.07
N SER A 108 -0.31 -22.73 11.41
CA SER A 108 0.50 -23.16 12.56
C SER A 108 0.74 -22.05 13.59
N VAL A 109 0.02 -20.93 13.53
CA VAL A 109 0.27 -19.73 14.35
C VAL A 109 -0.93 -19.35 15.24
N GLU A 110 -1.78 -20.31 15.60
CA GLU A 110 -2.86 -20.02 16.55
C GLU A 110 -2.28 -19.62 17.92
N GLY A 111 -2.56 -18.38 18.34
CA GLY A 111 -2.26 -17.89 19.69
C GLY A 111 -0.88 -17.29 19.93
N GLY A 112 0.00 -17.20 18.92
CA GLY A 112 1.35 -16.63 19.07
C GLY A 112 1.49 -15.22 18.49
N LEU A 113 2.41 -14.43 19.06
CA LEU A 113 2.75 -13.08 18.59
C LEU A 113 4.03 -13.13 17.75
N PHE A 114 3.99 -12.61 16.53
CA PHE A 114 5.23 -12.37 15.77
C PHE A 114 5.87 -11.07 16.23
N VAL A 115 7.12 -11.15 16.68
CA VAL A 115 7.94 -10.00 17.06
C VAL A 115 9.11 -9.84 16.09
N PHE A 116 9.62 -8.62 15.98
CA PHE A 116 10.85 -8.33 15.25
C PHE A 116 12.02 -9.11 15.88
N ALA A 117 12.66 -9.97 15.09
CA ALA A 117 13.89 -10.66 15.44
C ALA A 117 15.14 -9.96 14.88
N GLY A 118 14.97 -9.18 13.81
CA GLY A 118 16.04 -8.37 13.26
C GLY A 118 15.68 -7.74 11.91
N ILE A 119 16.56 -6.87 11.45
CA ILE A 119 16.40 -6.10 10.22
C ILE A 119 17.75 -6.15 9.50
N ASP A 120 17.74 -6.39 8.19
CA ASP A 120 18.96 -6.43 7.38
C ASP A 120 18.80 -5.62 6.09
N LYS A 121 19.90 -5.04 5.60
CA LYS A 121 19.98 -4.28 4.35
C LYS A 121 18.94 -3.15 4.18
N VAL A 122 18.39 -2.60 5.26
CA VAL A 122 17.43 -1.49 5.13
C VAL A 122 18.09 -0.25 4.53
N ARG A 123 17.43 0.34 3.53
CA ARG A 123 17.85 1.58 2.88
C ARG A 123 16.65 2.51 2.72
N PHE A 124 16.82 3.77 3.12
CA PHE A 124 15.88 4.86 2.89
C PHE A 124 16.38 5.67 1.70
N ARG A 125 15.55 5.84 0.67
CA ARG A 125 15.92 6.38 -0.63
C ARG A 125 15.18 7.67 -0.97
N ARG A 126 13.96 7.85 -0.45
CA ARG A 126 13.11 9.03 -0.64
C ARG A 126 12.51 9.44 0.70
N GLN A 127 12.43 10.74 0.95
CA GLN A 127 11.67 11.27 2.09
C GLN A 127 10.19 11.04 1.84
N VAL A 128 9.49 10.54 2.85
CA VAL A 128 8.02 10.38 2.83
C VAL A 128 7.42 11.47 3.71
N VAL A 129 6.39 12.15 3.21
CA VAL A 129 5.80 13.35 3.83
C VAL A 129 4.28 13.26 3.87
N PRO A 130 3.59 14.09 4.68
CA PRO A 130 2.14 14.18 4.65
C PRO A 130 1.58 14.40 3.24
N GLY A 131 0.54 13.64 2.88
CA GLY A 131 -0.06 13.60 1.55
C GLY A 131 0.38 12.39 0.71
N ASP A 132 1.53 11.78 1.03
CA ASP A 132 1.99 10.59 0.34
C ASP A 132 1.11 9.37 0.65
N GLN A 133 0.94 8.49 -0.34
CA GLN A 133 0.46 7.14 -0.14
C GLN A 133 1.62 6.17 -0.29
N LEU A 134 1.94 5.47 0.80
CA LEU A 134 3.00 4.48 0.83
C LEU A 134 2.44 3.11 0.46
N VAL A 135 2.83 2.60 -0.71
CA VAL A 135 2.48 1.27 -1.19
C VAL A 135 3.61 0.31 -0.81
N MET A 136 3.30 -0.70 -0.01
CA MET A 136 4.27 -1.58 0.62
C MET A 136 4.08 -3.01 0.13
N THR A 137 5.01 -3.50 -0.67
CA THR A 137 5.07 -4.90 -1.10
C THR A 137 5.98 -5.69 -0.17
N VAL A 138 5.45 -6.78 0.40
CA VAL A 138 6.20 -7.67 1.28
C VAL A 138 6.07 -9.10 0.81
N GLU A 139 7.21 -9.76 0.61
CA GLU A 139 7.31 -11.11 0.08
C GLU A 139 8.06 -12.02 1.05
N LEU A 140 7.50 -13.19 1.32
CA LEU A 140 8.10 -14.20 2.17
C LEU A 140 9.29 -14.84 1.45
N LEU A 141 10.47 -14.77 2.07
CA LEU A 141 11.67 -15.43 1.56
C LEU A 141 11.77 -16.86 2.09
N TRP A 142 11.57 -17.04 3.40
CA TRP A 142 11.57 -18.37 4.02
C TRP A 142 10.92 -18.36 5.39
N VAL A 143 10.49 -19.56 5.82
CA VAL A 143 10.11 -19.87 7.20
C VAL A 143 10.91 -21.06 7.69
N LYS A 144 11.50 -20.95 8.87
CA LYS A 144 12.30 -21.99 9.52
C LYS A 144 11.64 -22.41 10.83
N GLN A 145 11.50 -23.73 11.01
CA GLN A 145 10.96 -24.34 12.24
C GLN A 145 9.57 -23.82 12.65
N ARG A 146 8.78 -23.28 11.71
CA ARG A 146 7.48 -22.61 11.98
C ARG A 146 7.56 -21.49 13.03
N ARG A 147 8.77 -20.99 13.32
CA ARG A 147 9.05 -20.01 14.38
C ARG A 147 9.74 -18.77 13.84
N PHE A 148 10.69 -18.94 12.92
CA PHE A 148 11.44 -17.83 12.35
C PHE A 148 11.01 -17.60 10.91
N GLY A 149 10.75 -16.34 10.55
CA GLY A 149 10.43 -15.93 9.19
C GLY A 149 11.38 -14.84 8.71
N LYS A 150 11.65 -14.82 7.41
CA LYS A 150 12.33 -13.70 6.76
C LYS A 150 11.56 -13.25 5.53
N MET A 151 11.45 -11.94 5.37
CA MET A 151 10.69 -11.32 4.30
C MET A 151 11.48 -10.20 3.64
N GLN A 152 11.28 -10.00 2.35
CA GLN A 152 11.75 -8.82 1.62
C GLN A 152 10.62 -7.80 1.60
N GLY A 153 10.89 -6.58 2.07
CA GLY A 153 9.98 -5.44 2.01
C GLY A 153 10.46 -4.39 1.00
N ARG A 154 9.52 -3.76 0.31
CA ARG A 154 9.71 -2.58 -0.53
C ARG A 154 8.54 -1.63 -0.33
N ALA A 155 8.82 -0.37 -0.09
CA ALA A 155 7.84 0.70 0.08
C ALA A 155 8.07 1.79 -0.96
N GLU A 156 7.02 2.13 -1.70
CA GLU A 156 7.06 3.04 -2.84
C GLU A 156 6.01 4.16 -2.68
N VAL A 157 6.33 5.35 -3.17
CA VAL A 157 5.42 6.49 -3.30
C VAL A 157 5.41 6.89 -4.77
N ASP A 158 4.25 6.90 -5.41
CA ASP A 158 4.10 7.17 -6.85
C ASP A 158 5.05 6.34 -7.73
N GLY A 159 5.24 5.06 -7.37
CA GLY A 159 6.15 4.13 -8.05
C GLY A 159 7.65 4.38 -7.80
N GLN A 160 8.01 5.38 -7.00
CA GLN A 160 9.39 5.65 -6.61
C GLN A 160 9.74 4.96 -5.30
N LEU A 161 10.85 4.23 -5.28
CA LEU A 161 11.32 3.51 -4.11
C LEU A 161 11.70 4.45 -2.97
N ALA A 162 10.98 4.35 -1.85
CA ALA A 162 11.20 5.13 -0.64
C ALA A 162 11.98 4.36 0.42
N CYS A 163 11.66 3.07 0.62
CA CYS A 163 12.37 2.20 1.55
C CYS A 163 12.41 0.76 1.03
N GLU A 164 13.47 0.03 1.32
CA GLU A 164 13.51 -1.43 1.12
C GLU A 164 14.40 -2.08 2.18
N GLY A 165 14.22 -3.39 2.38
CA GLY A 165 15.11 -4.18 3.23
C GLY A 165 14.52 -5.54 3.58
N GLU A 166 15.26 -6.33 4.34
CA GLU A 166 14.87 -7.65 4.77
C GLU A 166 14.44 -7.62 6.25
N LEU A 167 13.27 -8.16 6.56
CA LEU A 167 12.66 -8.16 7.90
C LEU A 167 12.63 -9.59 8.44
N MET A 168 13.10 -9.79 9.66
CA MET A 168 13.11 -11.09 10.33
C MET A 168 12.15 -11.09 11.51
N PHE A 169 11.38 -12.16 11.63
CA PHE A 169 10.36 -12.34 12.66
C PHE A 169 10.64 -13.59 13.48
N SER A 170 10.27 -13.54 14.76
CA SER A 170 10.18 -14.71 15.63
C SER A 170 8.78 -14.81 16.20
N LEU A 171 8.20 -16.00 16.15
CA LEU A 171 7.03 -16.33 16.93
C LEU A 171 7.43 -16.44 18.41
N VAL A 172 6.69 -15.73 19.27
CA VAL A 172 6.74 -15.87 20.72
C VAL A 172 5.34 -16.27 21.21
N ASN A 173 5.34 -17.20 22.16
CA ASN A 173 4.13 -17.75 22.79
C ASN A 173 4.03 -17.22 24.22
#